data_AF-A0A7R9L4N0-F1
#
_entry.id   AF-A0A7R9L4N0-F1
#
_cell.length_a   1.000
_cell.length_b   1.000
_cell.length_c   1.000
_cell.angle_alpha   90.00
_cell.angle_beta   90.00
_cell.angle_gamma   90.00
#
_symmetry.space_group_name_H-M   'P 1'
#
loop_
_entity.id
_entity.type
_entity.pdbx_description
1 polymer ?
#
loop_
_entity_poly.entity_id
_entity_poly.type
_entity_poly.pdbx_seq_one_letter_code
_entity_poly.pdbx_strand_id
1 'polypeptide(L)'
;MFDNIFKTKHTLTDITSHPLLNAEYGIVTFLIISAILTIYISLSVTKGKPENFSLFLYIVLRLARLLPQLMIFILLTFLLPLLGSGPLWAEVVGSNVDKCQTNWWLNMLLIQNLYKSDQMCAVHTWYIALDFQYHVMTAIVVLVYLYNKKAGIILNTIIIVIFLIISSIMIYVYEVPPAIIHTSRTEHFEKYFGNLYHKLPPSYGVMKPTFNITKSSLTIIWIAILAAYCIPLWDKVYWSYGRPFSPAFATVFYTLCRVIWTVCTSLMIWLCISGKGGLINTFLSHRAFVPMARLTYSVYLCHAWLIWYFMGSRRHVMDTHMYN
;
A
#
# COMPACT_ATOMS: atom_id res chain seq x y z
N MET A 1 0.11 11.10 -21.63
CA MET A 1 -1.15 10.97 -20.82
C MET A 1 -1.61 12.33 -20.33
N PHE A 2 -0.70 13.21 -19.89
CA PHE A 2 -1.03 14.56 -19.42
C PHE A 2 -0.43 15.63 -20.33
N ASP A 3 -0.76 15.64 -21.61
CA ASP A 3 -0.08 16.48 -22.60
C ASP A 3 -0.69 17.90 -22.70
N ASN A 4 -1.86 18.12 -22.09
CA ASN A 4 -2.57 19.40 -22.08
C ASN A 4 -3.47 19.52 -20.84
N ILE A 5 -3.68 20.73 -20.33
CA ILE A 5 -4.51 21.07 -19.16
C ILE A 5 -5.91 20.44 -19.25
N PHE A 6 -6.59 20.64 -20.39
CA PHE A 6 -7.93 20.10 -20.61
C PHE A 6 -7.97 18.58 -20.62
N LYS A 7 -6.91 17.94 -21.14
CA LYS A 7 -6.79 16.48 -21.20
C LYS A 7 -6.54 15.91 -19.80
N THR A 8 -5.76 16.61 -18.97
CA THR A 8 -5.50 16.23 -17.57
C THR A 8 -6.78 16.25 -16.74
N LYS A 9 -7.52 17.36 -16.78
CA LYS A 9 -8.79 17.49 -16.05
C LYS A 9 -9.81 16.43 -16.47
N HIS A 10 -10.01 16.26 -17.78
CA HIS A 10 -10.91 15.23 -18.30
C HIS A 10 -10.48 13.82 -17.86
N THR A 11 -9.18 13.51 -17.92
CA THR A 11 -8.67 12.20 -17.49
C THR A 11 -8.87 11.98 -16.00
N LEU A 12 -8.70 12.99 -15.14
CA LEU A 12 -8.88 12.87 -13.69
C LEU A 12 -10.36 12.73 -13.26
N THR A 13 -11.29 13.16 -14.10
CA THR A 13 -12.74 13.07 -13.85
C THR A 13 -13.42 11.91 -14.57
N ASP A 14 -12.74 11.27 -15.52
CA ASP A 14 -13.32 10.20 -16.33
C ASP A 14 -13.46 8.93 -15.50
N ILE A 15 -14.67 8.35 -15.49
CA ILE A 15 -15.02 7.16 -14.71
C ILE A 15 -14.11 5.97 -15.03
N THR A 16 -13.57 5.90 -16.24
CA THR A 16 -12.71 4.79 -16.68
C THR A 16 -11.30 4.84 -16.09
N SER A 17 -10.82 6.03 -15.69
CA SER A 17 -9.46 6.22 -15.18
C SER A 17 -9.35 5.97 -13.67
N HIS A 18 -10.47 6.07 -12.93
CA HIS A 18 -10.50 5.95 -11.47
C HIS A 18 -9.85 4.68 -10.92
N PRO A 19 -10.13 3.47 -11.46
CA PRO A 19 -9.44 2.25 -11.02
C PRO A 19 -7.92 2.33 -11.15
N LEU A 20 -7.39 3.03 -12.17
CA LEU A 20 -5.95 3.19 -12.41
C LEU A 20 -5.31 4.18 -11.46
N LEU A 21 -6.06 5.20 -11.01
CA LEU A 21 -5.61 6.23 -10.08
C LEU A 21 -5.65 5.76 -8.61
N ASN A 22 -6.05 4.51 -8.38
CA ASN A 22 -6.29 3.92 -7.06
C ASN A 22 -5.12 3.03 -6.58
N ALA A 23 -3.91 3.57 -6.63
CA ALA A 23 -2.68 2.87 -6.25
C ALA A 23 -2.61 2.41 -4.77
N GLU A 24 -3.38 3.04 -3.88
CA GLU A 24 -3.44 2.72 -2.44
C GLU A 24 -3.90 1.27 -2.20
N TYR A 25 -4.86 0.79 -2.98
CA TYR A 25 -5.38 -0.57 -2.85
C TYR A 25 -4.35 -1.62 -3.30
N GLY A 26 -3.49 -1.26 -4.26
CA GLY A 26 -2.33 -2.09 -4.62
C GLY A 26 -1.38 -2.29 -3.44
N ILE A 27 -1.11 -1.23 -2.66
CA ILE A 27 -0.30 -1.30 -1.44
C ILE A 27 -0.93 -2.24 -0.41
N VAL A 28 -2.25 -2.17 -0.21
CA VAL A 28 -2.99 -3.08 0.69
C VAL A 28 -2.83 -4.53 0.23
N THR A 29 -2.97 -4.81 -1.06
CA THR A 29 -2.76 -6.15 -1.62
C THR A 29 -1.34 -6.66 -1.39
N PHE A 30 -0.31 -5.82 -1.57
CA PHE A 30 1.07 -6.21 -1.29
C PHE A 30 1.29 -6.56 0.18
N LEU A 31 0.70 -5.82 1.12
CA LEU A 31 0.77 -6.12 2.56
C LEU A 31 0.11 -7.46 2.88
N ILE A 32 -1.07 -7.73 2.31
CA ILE A 32 -1.76 -9.02 2.47
C ILE A 32 -0.91 -10.18 1.95
N ILE A 33 -0.29 -10.02 0.78
CA ILE A 33 0.56 -11.07 0.22
C ILE A 33 1.80 -11.28 1.09
N SER A 34 2.45 -10.18 1.51
CA SER A 34 3.61 -10.20 2.40
C SER A 34 3.30 -10.90 3.73
N ALA A 35 2.14 -10.62 4.30
CA ALA A 35 1.58 -11.24 5.50
C ALA A 35 1.39 -12.75 5.37
N ILE A 36 0.64 -13.17 4.35
CA ILE A 36 0.30 -14.58 4.13
C ILE A 36 1.56 -15.39 3.82
N LEU A 37 2.47 -14.85 3.01
CA LEU A 37 3.75 -15.47 2.71
C LEU A 37 4.60 -15.65 3.97
N THR A 38 4.61 -14.62 4.83
CA THR A 38 5.31 -14.65 6.12
C THR A 38 4.79 -15.79 6.99
N ILE A 39 3.47 -15.88 7.16
CA ILE A 39 2.83 -16.95 7.94
C ILE A 39 3.11 -18.32 7.31
N TYR A 40 2.98 -18.45 6.00
CA TYR A 40 3.18 -19.72 5.28
C TYR A 40 4.62 -20.24 5.44
N ILE A 41 5.62 -19.39 5.18
CA ILE A 41 7.03 -19.76 5.32
C ILE A 41 7.31 -20.16 6.77
N SER A 42 6.89 -19.34 7.73
CA SER A 42 7.11 -19.63 9.14
C SER A 42 6.48 -20.97 9.54
N LEU A 43 5.23 -21.25 9.19
CA LEU A 43 4.61 -22.54 9.49
C LEU A 43 5.32 -23.72 8.79
N SER A 44 5.78 -23.53 7.55
CA SER A 44 6.47 -24.57 6.78
C SER A 44 7.85 -24.93 7.34
N VAL A 45 8.66 -23.94 7.71
CA VAL A 45 10.00 -24.12 8.29
C VAL A 45 9.89 -24.73 9.68
N THR A 46 8.93 -24.22 10.46
CA THR A 46 8.85 -24.56 11.88
C THR A 46 8.13 -25.89 12.12
N LYS A 47 7.39 -26.41 11.13
CA LYS A 47 6.52 -27.61 11.24
C LYS A 47 5.59 -27.57 12.46
N GLY A 48 5.22 -26.37 12.91
CA GLY A 48 4.37 -26.14 14.08
C GLY A 48 5.04 -26.24 15.46
N LYS A 49 6.37 -26.33 15.56
CA LYS A 49 7.10 -26.40 16.85
C LYS A 49 7.82 -25.09 17.20
N PRO A 50 7.52 -24.39 18.29
CA PRO A 50 8.07 -23.06 18.56
C PRO A 50 9.61 -23.00 18.57
N GLU A 51 10.30 -24.07 18.97
CA GLU A 51 11.77 -24.17 19.09
C GLU A 51 12.52 -23.90 17.77
N ASN A 52 11.93 -24.21 16.62
CA ASN A 52 12.59 -24.01 15.33
C ASN A 52 12.42 -22.59 14.78
N PHE A 53 11.69 -21.71 15.51
CA PHE A 53 11.41 -20.36 15.05
C PHE A 53 12.40 -19.36 15.64
N SER A 54 13.38 -18.95 14.84
CA SER A 54 14.30 -17.86 15.21
C SER A 54 13.75 -16.52 14.74
N LEU A 55 13.22 -15.72 15.68
CA LEU A 55 12.74 -14.36 15.41
C LEU A 55 13.86 -13.48 14.82
N PHE A 56 15.06 -13.57 15.39
CA PHE A 56 16.19 -12.76 14.95
C PHE A 56 16.57 -13.05 13.50
N LEU A 57 16.75 -14.33 13.14
CA LEU A 57 17.09 -14.72 11.77
C LEU A 57 16.01 -14.26 10.78
N TYR A 58 14.75 -14.38 11.17
CA TYR A 58 13.61 -13.96 10.36
C TYR A 58 13.67 -12.47 9.99
N ILE A 59 13.92 -11.61 10.99
CA ILE A 59 14.04 -10.17 10.81
C ILE A 59 15.27 -9.81 9.96
N VAL A 60 16.42 -10.41 10.25
CA VAL A 60 17.67 -10.13 9.52
C VAL A 60 17.57 -10.53 8.06
N LEU A 61 16.99 -11.69 7.74
CA LEU A 61 16.79 -12.12 6.35
C LEU A 61 15.89 -11.16 5.57
N ARG A 62 14.86 -10.59 6.22
CA ARG A 62 14.01 -9.57 5.60
C ARG A 62 14.76 -8.27 5.35
N LEU A 63 15.55 -7.80 6.33
CA LEU A 63 16.39 -6.62 6.18
C LEU A 63 17.41 -6.79 5.04
N ALA A 64 18.10 -7.92 5.00
CA ALA A 64 19.06 -8.24 3.94
C ALA A 64 18.44 -8.27 2.54
N ARG A 65 17.12 -8.50 2.44
CA ARG A 65 16.37 -8.46 1.18
C ARG A 65 15.94 -7.06 0.75
N LEU A 66 15.59 -6.18 1.69
CA LEU A 66 15.00 -4.86 1.40
C LEU A 66 16.05 -3.74 1.38
N LEU A 67 16.92 -3.75 2.38
CA LEU A 67 17.80 -2.62 2.65
C LEU A 67 18.82 -2.36 1.53
N PRO A 68 19.47 -3.37 0.90
CA PRO A 68 20.49 -3.09 -0.11
C PRO A 68 19.96 -2.27 -1.30
N GLN A 69 18.79 -2.62 -1.82
CA GLN A 69 18.21 -1.94 -2.98
C GLN A 69 17.67 -0.56 -2.60
N LEU A 70 17.11 -0.40 -1.39
CA LEU A 70 16.70 0.90 -0.86
C LEU A 70 17.91 1.85 -0.72
N MET A 71 19.04 1.34 -0.23
CA MET A 71 20.26 2.13 -0.10
C MET A 71 20.86 2.52 -1.44
N ILE A 72 20.84 1.61 -2.42
CA ILE A 72 21.25 1.94 -3.80
C ILE A 72 20.34 3.02 -4.38
N PHE A 73 19.02 2.95 -4.17
CA PHE A 73 18.09 4.00 -4.57
C PHE A 73 18.42 5.34 -3.91
N ILE A 74 18.68 5.38 -2.60
CA ILE A 74 19.04 6.65 -1.93
C ILE A 74 20.35 7.21 -2.49
N LEU A 75 21.36 6.36 -2.68
CA LEU A 75 22.65 6.77 -3.23
C LEU A 75 22.50 7.37 -4.65
N LEU A 76 21.75 6.71 -5.53
CA LEU A 76 21.53 7.17 -6.89
C LEU A 76 20.66 8.44 -6.95
N THR A 77 19.84 8.69 -5.92
CA THR A 77 19.03 9.91 -5.84
C THR A 77 19.90 11.17 -5.77
N PHE A 78 21.10 11.09 -5.18
CA PHE A 78 22.05 12.22 -5.17
C PHE A 78 22.58 12.61 -6.55
N LEU A 79 22.51 11.71 -7.54
CA LEU A 79 22.94 11.98 -8.92
C LEU A 79 21.83 12.60 -9.77
N LEU A 80 20.56 12.53 -9.34
CA LEU A 80 19.42 13.03 -10.12
C LEU A 80 19.56 14.49 -10.56
N PRO A 81 20.03 15.45 -9.73
CA PRO A 81 20.11 16.85 -10.13
C PRO A 81 20.97 17.08 -11.37
N LEU A 82 21.92 16.18 -11.67
CA LEU A 82 22.85 16.27 -12.81
C LEU A 82 22.24 15.78 -14.12
N LEU A 83 21.10 15.06 -14.07
CA LEU A 83 20.55 14.34 -15.23
C LEU A 83 19.56 15.16 -16.06
N GLY A 84 19.19 16.37 -15.64
CA GLY A 84 18.17 17.15 -16.34
C GLY A 84 18.13 18.61 -15.94
N SER A 85 17.21 19.34 -16.58
CA SER A 85 16.93 20.74 -16.30
C SER A 85 15.47 21.06 -16.65
N GLY A 86 14.91 22.06 -15.97
CA GLY A 86 13.53 22.48 -16.19
C GLY A 86 13.09 23.53 -15.18
N PRO A 87 11.97 24.22 -15.44
CA PRO A 87 11.49 25.30 -14.58
C PRO A 87 11.10 24.83 -13.18
N LEU A 88 10.58 23.59 -13.06
CA LEU A 88 10.21 22.97 -11.79
C LEU A 88 11.31 22.04 -11.24
N TRP A 89 12.50 22.01 -11.85
CA TRP A 89 13.54 21.04 -11.52
C TRP A 89 14.05 21.21 -10.09
N ALA A 90 14.34 22.45 -9.66
CA ALA A 90 14.81 22.72 -8.31
C ALA A 90 13.74 22.39 -7.25
N GLU A 91 12.48 22.70 -7.54
CA GLU A 91 11.37 22.48 -6.62
C GLU A 91 11.01 20.99 -6.49
N VAL A 92 11.02 20.24 -7.59
CA VAL A 92 10.66 18.82 -7.59
C VAL A 92 11.86 17.94 -7.27
N VAL A 93 12.97 18.06 -8.01
CA VAL A 93 14.13 17.18 -7.84
C VAL A 93 15.02 17.68 -6.71
N GLY A 94 15.35 18.97 -6.70
CA GLY A 94 16.23 19.57 -5.68
C GLY A 94 15.69 19.38 -4.26
N SER A 95 14.44 19.78 -4.01
CA SER A 95 13.78 19.63 -2.70
C SER A 95 13.80 18.19 -2.17
N ASN A 96 13.50 17.19 -3.01
CA ASN A 96 13.54 15.79 -2.57
C ASN A 96 14.98 15.34 -2.26
N VAL A 97 15.97 15.77 -3.06
CA VAL A 97 17.38 15.46 -2.82
C VAL A 97 17.89 16.09 -1.52
N ASP A 98 17.49 17.33 -1.21
CA ASP A 98 17.87 18.01 0.05
C ASP A 98 17.29 17.29 1.28
N LYS A 99 16.03 16.83 1.19
CA LYS A 99 15.42 15.96 2.21
C LYS A 99 16.20 14.65 2.37
N CYS A 100 16.65 14.05 1.27
CA CYS A 100 17.49 12.87 1.30
C CYS A 100 18.84 13.13 1.99
N GLN A 101 19.50 14.26 1.72
CA GLN A 101 20.81 14.58 2.31
C GLN A 101 20.74 14.68 3.84
N THR A 102 19.66 15.23 4.36
CA THR A 102 19.48 15.43 5.81
C THR A 102 18.94 14.20 6.53
N ASN A 103 18.07 13.41 5.88
CA ASN A 103 17.29 12.35 6.52
C ASN A 103 17.48 10.95 5.91
N TRP A 104 18.51 10.70 5.09
CA TRP A 104 18.76 9.37 4.51
C TRP A 104 18.82 8.25 5.54
N TRP A 105 19.40 8.54 6.72
CA TRP A 105 19.60 7.58 7.80
C TRP A 105 18.28 7.01 8.36
N LEU A 106 17.17 7.75 8.26
CA LEU A 106 15.85 7.26 8.65
C LEU A 106 15.41 6.04 7.83
N ASN A 107 15.81 5.99 6.55
CA ASN A 107 15.51 4.88 5.67
C ASN A 107 16.38 3.65 5.97
N MET A 108 17.59 3.83 6.51
CA MET A 108 18.41 2.71 7.00
C MET A 108 17.75 1.99 8.17
N LEU A 109 17.15 2.78 9.07
CA LEU A 109 16.45 2.27 10.25
C LEU A 109 15.00 1.87 9.96
N LEU A 110 14.48 2.17 8.76
CA LEU A 110 13.08 1.90 8.37
C LEU A 110 12.06 2.56 9.32
N ILE A 111 12.32 3.81 9.74
CA ILE A 111 11.45 4.60 10.65
C ILE A 111 10.98 5.92 10.04
N GLN A 112 11.25 6.16 8.76
CA GLN A 112 10.91 7.38 8.04
C GLN A 112 9.39 7.65 7.97
N ASN A 113 8.55 6.64 8.19
CA ASN A 113 7.09 6.79 8.28
C ASN A 113 6.61 7.22 9.67
N LEU A 114 7.43 7.08 10.72
CA LEU A 114 7.09 7.39 12.10
C LEU A 114 7.70 8.72 12.56
N TYR A 115 8.93 8.99 12.12
CA TYR A 115 9.69 10.17 12.50
C TYR A 115 9.97 11.06 11.28
N LYS A 116 9.64 12.35 11.38
CA LYS A 116 9.79 13.35 10.30
C LYS A 116 9.18 12.88 8.96
N SER A 117 7.94 12.40 9.00
CA SER A 117 7.23 11.86 7.83
C SER A 117 7.03 12.89 6.70
N ASP A 118 7.08 14.18 7.02
CA ASP A 118 7.00 15.30 6.07
C ASP A 118 8.33 15.58 5.34
N GLN A 119 9.46 15.14 5.92
CA GLN A 119 10.82 15.33 5.41
C GLN A 119 11.45 14.03 4.88
N MET A 120 10.61 13.11 4.42
CA MET A 120 11.06 11.86 3.81
C MET A 120 11.81 12.11 2.50
N CYS A 121 12.88 11.34 2.28
CA CYS A 121 13.67 11.37 1.05
C CYS A 121 12.81 11.09 -0.20
N ALA A 122 11.93 10.09 -0.13
CA ALA A 122 10.92 9.86 -1.15
C ALA A 122 9.64 9.36 -0.51
N VAL A 123 8.51 9.96 -0.87
CA VAL A 123 7.23 9.71 -0.20
C VAL A 123 6.88 8.22 -0.20
N HIS A 124 6.93 7.53 -1.35
CA HIS A 124 6.56 6.11 -1.45
C HIS A 124 7.37 5.16 -0.55
N THR A 125 8.54 5.57 -0.05
CA THR A 125 9.34 4.74 0.87
C THR A 125 8.66 4.50 2.22
N TRP A 126 7.60 5.26 2.57
CA TRP A 126 6.82 5.01 3.80
C TRP A 126 6.28 3.59 3.86
N TYR A 127 5.88 3.07 2.70
CA TYR A 127 5.33 1.75 2.56
C TYR A 127 6.36 0.66 2.92
N ILE A 128 7.63 0.88 2.57
CA ILE A 128 8.71 -0.09 2.79
C ILE A 128 9.00 -0.19 4.30
N ALA A 129 9.07 0.94 5.00
CA ALA A 129 9.16 0.96 6.45
C ALA A 129 7.97 0.26 7.10
N LEU A 130 6.76 0.55 6.60
CA LEU A 130 5.55 -0.06 7.12
C LEU A 130 5.55 -1.59 6.92
N ASP A 131 5.86 -2.09 5.72
CA ASP A 131 5.92 -3.52 5.43
C ASP A 131 6.91 -4.25 6.35
N PHE A 132 8.06 -3.63 6.63
CA PHE A 132 9.02 -4.20 7.59
C PHE A 132 8.48 -4.22 9.04
N GLN A 133 7.89 -3.12 9.51
CA GLN A 133 7.29 -3.04 10.84
C GLN A 133 6.18 -4.10 11.01
N TYR A 134 5.35 -4.25 9.99
CA TYR A 134 4.30 -5.26 9.96
C TYR A 134 4.85 -6.69 9.89
N HIS A 135 5.95 -6.91 9.18
CA HIS A 135 6.63 -8.20 9.16
C HIS A 135 7.14 -8.60 10.55
N VAL A 136 7.75 -7.67 11.30
CA VAL A 136 8.16 -7.88 12.70
C VAL A 136 6.95 -8.21 13.57
N MET A 137 5.87 -7.45 13.44
CA MET A 137 4.63 -7.69 14.19
C MET A 137 4.01 -9.05 13.86
N THR A 138 4.03 -9.47 12.60
CA THR A 138 3.54 -10.79 12.18
C THR A 138 4.40 -11.90 12.75
N ALA A 139 5.71 -11.73 12.77
CA ALA A 139 6.63 -12.70 13.37
C ALA A 139 6.32 -12.91 14.86
N ILE A 140 5.99 -11.84 15.61
CA ILE A 140 5.55 -11.93 17.00
C ILE A 140 4.22 -12.69 17.11
N VAL A 141 3.22 -12.35 16.28
CA VAL A 141 1.93 -13.04 16.26
C VAL A 141 2.10 -14.54 15.95
N VAL A 142 2.95 -14.88 14.99
CA VAL A 142 3.26 -16.27 14.64
C VAL A 142 3.95 -16.99 15.81
N LEU A 143 4.89 -16.35 16.49
CA LEU A 143 5.54 -16.92 17.67
C LEU A 143 4.51 -17.25 18.76
N VAL A 144 3.63 -16.29 19.10
CA VAL A 144 2.56 -16.52 20.08
C VAL A 144 1.60 -17.62 19.62
N TYR A 145 1.27 -17.66 18.32
CA TYR A 145 0.41 -18.69 17.74
C TYR A 145 1.02 -20.10 17.83
N LEU A 146 2.34 -20.22 17.67
CA LEU A 146 3.06 -21.50 17.78
C LEU A 146 3.07 -22.02 19.22
N TYR A 147 3.13 -21.16 20.23
CA TYR A 147 2.99 -21.54 21.64
C TYR A 147 1.55 -21.84 22.03
N ASN A 148 0.62 -20.94 21.69
CA ASN A 148 -0.79 -21.08 21.98
C ASN A 148 -1.61 -20.50 20.83
N LYS A 149 -2.24 -21.40 20.06
CA LYS A 149 -3.07 -21.04 18.92
C LYS A 149 -4.09 -19.97 19.29
N LYS A 150 -4.88 -20.20 20.34
CA LYS A 150 -5.95 -19.27 20.77
C LYS A 150 -5.40 -17.88 21.11
N ALA A 151 -4.28 -17.83 21.84
CA ALA A 151 -3.63 -16.56 22.19
C ALA A 151 -3.16 -15.80 20.93
N GLY A 152 -2.59 -16.50 19.96
CA GLY A 152 -2.18 -15.91 18.67
C GLY A 152 -3.37 -15.33 17.89
N ILE A 153 -4.51 -16.04 17.85
CA ILE A 153 -5.74 -15.52 17.22
C ILE A 153 -6.21 -14.25 17.93
N ILE A 154 -6.29 -14.28 19.27
CA ILE A 154 -6.76 -13.15 20.06
C ILE A 154 -5.86 -11.93 19.87
N LEU A 155 -4.54 -12.12 19.96
CA LEU A 155 -3.56 -11.05 19.74
C LEU A 155 -3.72 -10.43 18.35
N ASN A 156 -3.87 -11.26 17.32
CA ASN A 156 -4.08 -10.80 15.95
C ASN A 156 -5.36 -9.96 15.80
N THR A 157 -6.48 -10.43 16.37
CA THR A 157 -7.75 -9.71 16.34
C THR A 157 -7.65 -8.36 17.06
N ILE A 158 -6.98 -8.32 18.22
CA ILE A 158 -6.75 -7.08 18.99
C ILE A 158 -5.96 -6.09 18.14
N ILE A 159 -4.86 -6.53 17.52
CA ILE A 159 -4.02 -5.69 16.66
C ILE A 159 -4.84 -5.10 15.50
N ILE A 160 -5.66 -5.91 14.83
CA ILE A 160 -6.52 -5.45 13.74
C ILE A 160 -7.50 -4.37 14.22
N VAL A 161 -8.17 -4.60 15.35
CA VAL A 161 -9.14 -3.64 15.90
C VAL A 161 -8.45 -2.34 16.29
N ILE A 162 -7.28 -2.40 16.92
CA ILE A 162 -6.48 -1.22 17.29
C ILE A 162 -6.13 -0.40 16.04
N PHE A 163 -5.66 -1.03 14.96
CA PHE A 163 -5.32 -0.29 13.73
C PHE A 163 -6.53 0.33 13.06
N LEU A 164 -7.68 -0.36 13.05
CA LEU A 164 -8.92 0.20 12.53
C LEU A 164 -9.37 1.44 13.32
N ILE A 165 -9.27 1.39 14.66
CA ILE A 165 -9.60 2.50 15.54
C ILE A 165 -8.63 3.67 15.32
N ILE A 166 -7.32 3.42 15.36
CA ILE A 166 -6.30 4.46 15.14
C ILE A 166 -6.49 5.10 13.77
N SER A 167 -6.63 4.29 12.71
CA SER A 167 -6.84 4.81 11.36
C SER A 167 -8.08 5.69 11.29
N SER A 168 -9.20 5.26 11.88
CA SER A 168 -10.46 6.03 11.86
C SER A 168 -10.34 7.33 12.65
N ILE A 169 -9.71 7.31 13.82
CA ILE A 169 -9.45 8.50 14.63
C ILE A 169 -8.57 9.49 13.85
N MET A 170 -7.50 9.00 13.20
CA MET A 170 -6.59 9.85 12.44
C MET A 170 -7.30 10.52 11.25
N ILE A 171 -8.17 9.81 10.53
CA ILE A 171 -8.92 10.39 9.41
C ILE A 171 -9.88 11.48 9.91
N TYR A 172 -10.55 11.21 11.04
CA TYR A 172 -11.52 12.13 11.61
C TYR A 172 -10.86 13.40 12.17
N VAL A 173 -9.80 13.25 12.98
CA VAL A 173 -9.12 14.37 13.66
C VAL A 173 -8.37 15.26 12.67
N TYR A 174 -7.70 14.67 11.69
CA TYR A 174 -6.88 15.42 10.72
C TYR A 174 -7.64 15.80 9.45
N GLU A 175 -8.95 15.52 9.39
CA GLU A 175 -9.81 15.79 8.24
C GLU A 175 -9.18 15.33 6.91
N VAL A 176 -8.54 14.16 6.97
CA VAL A 176 -7.81 13.60 5.84
C VAL A 176 -8.82 13.26 4.76
N PRO A 177 -8.59 13.65 3.48
CA PRO A 177 -9.49 13.26 2.42
C PRO A 177 -9.55 11.74 2.34
N PRO A 178 -10.71 11.16 1.98
CA PRO A 178 -10.92 9.72 1.91
C PRO A 178 -10.14 9.05 0.78
N ALA A 179 -9.26 9.77 0.08
CA ALA A 179 -8.44 9.26 -0.99
C ALA A 179 -7.46 10.34 -1.45
N ILE A 180 -6.42 9.99 -2.23
CA ILE A 180 -5.70 10.98 -3.04
C ILE A 180 -6.67 11.54 -4.09
N ILE A 181 -7.23 12.73 -3.81
CA ILE A 181 -8.06 13.48 -4.74
C ILE A 181 -7.14 14.45 -5.49
N HIS A 182 -6.78 14.09 -6.72
CA HIS A 182 -5.87 14.89 -7.55
C HIS A 182 -6.40 16.28 -7.90
N THR A 183 -7.72 16.49 -7.77
CA THR A 183 -8.39 17.78 -8.01
C THR A 183 -8.55 18.64 -6.76
N SER A 184 -8.15 18.15 -5.58
CA SER A 184 -8.28 18.85 -4.30
C SER A 184 -7.18 19.89 -4.08
N ARG A 185 -7.37 20.79 -3.11
CA ARG A 185 -6.37 21.79 -2.71
C ARG A 185 -5.09 21.12 -2.21
N THR A 186 -3.95 21.77 -2.44
CA THR A 186 -2.62 21.33 -2.00
C THR A 186 -2.56 20.97 -0.51
N GLU A 187 -3.27 21.72 0.34
CA GLU A 187 -3.36 21.45 1.78
C GLU A 187 -3.94 20.06 2.11
N HIS A 188 -4.96 19.61 1.37
CA HIS A 188 -5.53 18.27 1.57
C HIS A 188 -4.56 17.17 1.12
N PHE A 189 -3.79 17.43 0.06
CA PHE A 189 -2.73 16.54 -0.40
C PHE A 189 -1.62 16.44 0.66
N GLU A 190 -1.18 17.56 1.21
CA GLU A 190 -0.19 17.61 2.29
C GLU A 190 -0.67 16.90 3.56
N LYS A 191 -1.92 17.12 4.00
CA LYS A 191 -2.52 16.38 5.14
C LYS A 191 -2.56 14.86 4.89
N TYR A 192 -2.88 14.47 3.65
CA TYR A 192 -2.94 13.07 3.24
C TYR A 192 -1.57 12.39 3.18
N PHE A 193 -0.50 13.11 2.85
CA PHE A 193 0.86 12.56 2.84
C PHE A 193 1.62 12.72 4.16
N GLY A 194 1.33 13.75 4.95
CA GLY A 194 1.94 14.00 6.25
C GLY A 194 1.51 12.99 7.33
N ASN A 195 0.27 12.52 7.28
CA ASN A 195 -0.31 11.61 8.27
C ASN A 195 -0.35 10.17 7.78
N LEU A 196 0.77 9.48 7.74
CA LEU A 196 0.86 8.11 7.19
C LEU A 196 0.12 7.05 8.02
N TYR A 197 -0.30 7.37 9.25
CA TYR A 197 -0.95 6.48 10.19
C TYR A 197 -2.38 6.05 9.80
N HIS A 198 -3.04 6.72 8.85
CA HIS A 198 -4.34 6.23 8.33
C HIS A 198 -4.18 5.14 7.25
N LYS A 199 -2.95 4.83 6.84
CA LYS A 199 -2.69 3.90 5.73
C LYS A 199 -2.53 2.44 6.14
N LEU A 200 -2.69 2.14 7.42
CA LEU A 200 -2.45 0.82 8.02
C LEU A 200 -3.56 -0.18 7.67
N PRO A 201 -3.29 -1.24 6.90
CA PRO A 201 -4.32 -2.22 6.55
C PRO A 201 -4.51 -3.30 7.63
N PRO A 202 -5.75 -3.78 7.80
CA PRO A 202 -6.12 -4.81 8.75
C PRO A 202 -6.01 -6.21 8.14
N SER A 203 -4.82 -6.82 8.03
CA SER A 203 -4.79 -8.20 7.51
C SER A 203 -3.61 -9.06 7.92
N TYR A 204 -3.87 -10.01 8.82
CA TYR A 204 -3.03 -11.20 8.94
C TYR A 204 -3.89 -12.43 9.18
N GLY A 205 -3.79 -13.38 8.24
CA GLY A 205 -4.07 -14.80 8.44
C GLY A 205 -5.50 -15.26 8.17
N VAL A 206 -5.79 -15.66 6.93
CA VAL A 206 -6.91 -16.57 6.68
C VAL A 206 -6.56 -17.93 7.28
N MET A 207 -7.06 -18.19 8.49
CA MET A 207 -7.09 -19.53 9.09
C MET A 207 -7.97 -20.42 8.23
N LYS A 208 -7.49 -21.63 7.91
CA LYS A 208 -8.23 -22.69 7.20
C LYS A 208 -9.66 -22.83 7.73
N PRO A 209 -10.69 -22.29 7.05
CA PRO A 209 -12.04 -22.72 7.23
C PRO A 209 -12.18 -23.98 6.37
N THR A 210 -12.13 -25.18 6.96
CA THR A 210 -12.44 -26.42 6.24
C THR A 210 -13.95 -26.51 6.01
N PHE A 211 -14.51 -25.58 5.25
CA PHE A 211 -15.90 -25.64 4.82
C PHE A 211 -15.97 -26.34 3.47
N ASN A 212 -16.82 -27.37 3.40
CA ASN A 212 -17.26 -27.94 2.13
C ASN A 212 -18.18 -26.91 1.46
N ILE A 213 -17.68 -26.29 0.40
CA ILE A 213 -18.41 -25.26 -0.35
C ILE A 213 -18.94 -25.95 -1.61
N THR A 214 -20.25 -25.88 -1.84
CA THR A 214 -20.89 -26.39 -3.06
C THR A 214 -20.55 -25.50 -4.26
N LYS A 215 -20.68 -26.03 -5.49
CA LYS A 215 -20.39 -25.26 -6.71
C LYS A 215 -21.23 -23.99 -6.81
N SER A 216 -22.52 -24.04 -6.47
CA SER A 216 -23.43 -22.88 -6.52
C SER A 216 -23.03 -21.80 -5.52
N SER A 217 -22.68 -22.18 -4.28
CA SER A 217 -22.19 -21.24 -3.28
C SER A 217 -20.86 -20.61 -3.70
N LEU A 218 -19.98 -21.35 -4.38
CA LEU A 218 -18.72 -20.80 -4.89
C LEU A 218 -18.95 -19.72 -5.96
N THR A 219 -19.90 -19.93 -6.87
CA THR A 219 -20.26 -18.91 -7.89
C THR A 219 -20.80 -17.65 -7.23
N ILE A 220 -21.67 -17.79 -6.23
CA ILE A 220 -22.22 -16.64 -5.47
C ILE A 220 -21.09 -15.87 -4.77
N ILE A 221 -20.13 -16.58 -4.15
CA ILE A 221 -18.97 -15.95 -3.50
C ILE A 221 -18.15 -15.16 -4.52
N TRP A 222 -17.87 -15.71 -5.71
CA TRP A 222 -17.12 -14.98 -6.74
C TRP A 222 -17.86 -13.75 -7.24
N ILE A 223 -19.17 -13.84 -7.50
CA ILE A 223 -20.00 -12.69 -7.88
C ILE A 223 -19.97 -11.64 -6.78
N ALA A 224 -20.09 -12.04 -5.51
CA ALA A 224 -20.03 -11.13 -4.37
C ALA A 224 -18.66 -10.44 -4.25
N ILE A 225 -17.54 -11.17 -4.44
CA ILE A 225 -16.18 -10.60 -4.46
C ILE A 225 -16.05 -9.55 -5.57
N LEU A 226 -16.47 -9.90 -6.80
CA LEU A 226 -16.36 -9.00 -7.95
C LEU A 226 -17.23 -7.75 -7.77
N ALA A 227 -18.47 -7.90 -7.30
CA ALA A 227 -19.36 -6.78 -7.01
C ALA A 227 -18.80 -5.89 -5.88
N ALA A 228 -18.24 -6.49 -4.83
CA ALA A 228 -17.67 -5.76 -3.71
C ALA A 228 -16.43 -4.94 -4.11
N TYR A 229 -15.62 -5.40 -5.07
CA TYR A 229 -14.47 -4.63 -5.58
C TYR A 229 -14.88 -3.35 -6.33
N CYS A 230 -16.09 -3.29 -6.90
CA CYS A 230 -16.55 -2.07 -7.58
C CYS A 230 -16.69 -0.87 -6.63
N ILE A 231 -16.90 -1.08 -5.33
CA ILE A 231 -17.02 0.01 -4.36
C ILE A 231 -15.66 0.74 -4.18
N PRO A 232 -14.58 0.08 -3.74
CA PRO A 232 -13.27 0.73 -3.57
C PRO A 232 -12.63 1.17 -4.89
N LEU A 233 -12.92 0.53 -6.03
CA LEU A 233 -12.32 0.95 -7.31
C LEU A 233 -12.83 2.31 -7.81
N TRP A 234 -14.06 2.69 -7.44
CA TRP A 234 -14.70 3.94 -7.82
C TRP A 234 -15.02 4.86 -6.62
N ASP A 235 -14.38 4.61 -5.48
CA ASP A 235 -14.54 5.38 -4.25
C ASP A 235 -14.28 6.89 -4.45
N LYS A 236 -13.32 7.26 -5.30
CA LYS A 236 -12.93 8.66 -5.57
C LYS A 236 -13.89 9.45 -6.45
N VAL A 237 -14.79 8.80 -7.18
CA VAL A 237 -15.62 9.46 -8.23
C VAL A 237 -16.41 10.63 -7.63
N TYR A 238 -17.05 10.41 -6.49
CA TYR A 238 -17.89 11.42 -5.84
C TYR A 238 -17.14 12.72 -5.54
N TRP A 239 -15.92 12.62 -5.02
CA TRP A 239 -15.11 13.78 -4.63
C TRP A 239 -14.27 14.37 -5.74
N SER A 240 -13.95 13.57 -6.77
CA SER A 240 -13.15 14.06 -7.90
C SER A 240 -13.88 15.15 -8.69
N TYR A 241 -15.22 15.18 -8.65
CA TYR A 241 -16.06 16.27 -9.16
C TYR A 241 -16.07 17.55 -8.29
N GLY A 242 -15.23 17.67 -7.26
CA GLY A 242 -15.16 18.86 -6.42
C GLY A 242 -16.28 18.98 -5.39
N ARG A 243 -16.94 17.87 -5.03
CA ARG A 243 -17.93 17.86 -3.95
C ARG A 243 -17.25 17.91 -2.58
N PRO A 244 -17.77 18.69 -1.62
CA PRO A 244 -17.24 18.71 -0.27
C PRO A 244 -17.46 17.35 0.41
N PHE A 245 -16.59 17.01 1.36
CA PHE A 245 -16.73 15.82 2.19
C PHE A 245 -16.97 16.21 3.64
N SER A 246 -17.88 15.53 4.33
CA SER A 246 -17.95 15.61 5.79
C SER A 246 -16.89 14.66 6.38
N PRO A 247 -16.14 15.07 7.41
CA PRO A 247 -15.10 14.22 8.01
C PRO A 247 -15.65 12.87 8.51
N ALA A 248 -16.87 12.87 9.07
CA ALA A 248 -17.53 11.65 9.54
C ALA A 248 -17.85 10.68 8.41
N PHE A 249 -18.45 11.16 7.30
CA PHE A 249 -18.76 10.30 6.15
C PHE A 249 -17.49 9.78 5.48
N ALA A 250 -16.49 10.66 5.29
CA ALA A 250 -15.19 10.29 4.73
C ALA A 250 -14.51 9.19 5.54
N THR A 251 -14.51 9.33 6.88
CA THR A 251 -13.94 8.33 7.80
C THR A 251 -14.61 6.97 7.64
N VAL A 252 -15.94 6.92 7.75
CA VAL A 252 -16.68 5.65 7.67
C VAL A 252 -16.51 5.01 6.30
N PHE A 253 -16.69 5.79 5.23
CA PHE A 253 -16.61 5.27 3.87
C PHE A 253 -15.21 4.74 3.54
N TYR A 254 -14.16 5.48 3.88
CA TYR A 254 -12.79 5.07 3.61
C TYR A 254 -12.39 3.81 4.38
N THR A 255 -12.71 3.77 5.68
CA THR A 255 -12.43 2.59 6.51
C THR A 255 -13.16 1.37 5.98
N LEU A 256 -14.44 1.51 5.57
CA LEU A 256 -15.20 0.42 4.97
C LEU A 256 -14.62 -0.05 3.63
N CYS A 257 -14.25 0.87 2.73
CA CYS A 257 -13.65 0.49 1.43
C CYS A 257 -12.36 -0.30 1.62
N ARG A 258 -11.51 0.09 2.59
CA ARG A 258 -10.30 -0.64 2.96
C ARG A 258 -10.61 -2.03 3.53
N VAL A 259 -11.60 -2.14 4.41
CA VAL A 259 -12.03 -3.44 4.96
C VAL A 259 -12.58 -4.34 3.85
N ILE A 260 -13.43 -3.81 2.96
CA ILE A 260 -13.97 -4.53 1.82
C ILE A 260 -12.85 -5.06 0.93
N TRP A 261 -11.91 -4.19 0.53
CA TRP A 261 -10.76 -4.59 -0.30
C TRP A 261 -9.95 -5.70 0.36
N THR A 262 -9.68 -5.54 1.66
CA THR A 262 -8.86 -6.46 2.45
C THR A 262 -9.51 -7.83 2.60
N VAL A 263 -10.80 -7.86 2.94
CA VAL A 263 -11.59 -9.10 3.09
C VAL A 263 -11.72 -9.80 1.75
N CYS A 264 -12.06 -9.07 0.67
CA CYS A 264 -12.19 -9.64 -0.68
C CYS A 264 -10.87 -10.23 -1.17
N THR A 265 -9.76 -9.51 -1.00
CA THR A 265 -8.42 -9.97 -1.41
C THR A 265 -7.99 -11.19 -0.60
N SER A 266 -8.20 -11.18 0.71
CA SER A 266 -7.86 -12.31 1.59
C SER A 266 -8.69 -13.55 1.24
N LEU A 267 -10.00 -13.39 1.01
CA LEU A 267 -10.89 -14.48 0.62
C LEU A 267 -10.53 -15.05 -0.76
N MET A 268 -10.20 -14.18 -1.72
CA MET A 268 -9.74 -14.59 -3.06
C MET A 268 -8.45 -15.41 -2.96
N ILE A 269 -7.45 -14.95 -2.21
CA ILE A 269 -6.19 -15.68 -2.01
C ILE A 269 -6.48 -17.03 -1.35
N TRP A 270 -7.36 -17.06 -0.34
CA TRP A 270 -7.73 -18.30 0.33
C TRP A 270 -8.44 -19.30 -0.59
N LEU A 271 -9.36 -18.85 -1.45
CA LEU A 271 -10.00 -19.70 -2.45
C LEU A 271 -8.99 -20.30 -3.42
N CYS A 272 -7.99 -19.51 -3.84
CA CYS A 272 -6.90 -19.97 -4.70
C CYS A 272 -6.05 -21.04 -3.99
N ILE A 273 -5.62 -20.80 -2.75
CA ILE A 273 -4.84 -21.75 -1.96
C ILE A 273 -5.62 -23.05 -1.68
N SER A 274 -6.94 -22.95 -1.48
CA SER A 274 -7.81 -24.09 -1.19
C SER A 274 -8.17 -24.92 -2.44
N GLY A 275 -7.61 -24.61 -3.61
CA GLY A 275 -7.90 -25.30 -4.87
C GLY A 275 -9.26 -24.93 -5.50
N LYS A 276 -9.97 -23.93 -4.96
CA LYS A 276 -11.28 -23.45 -5.43
C LYS A 276 -11.17 -22.18 -6.28
N GLY A 277 -9.96 -21.83 -6.74
CA GLY A 277 -9.67 -20.59 -7.44
C GLY A 277 -10.04 -20.56 -8.94
N GLY A 278 -10.30 -21.71 -9.56
CA GLY A 278 -10.70 -21.81 -10.97
C GLY A 278 -9.76 -21.05 -11.92
N LEU A 279 -10.36 -20.30 -12.86
CA LEU A 279 -9.66 -19.51 -13.87
C LEU A 279 -8.69 -18.47 -13.27
N ILE A 280 -9.09 -17.83 -12.17
CA ILE A 280 -8.29 -16.79 -11.52
C ILE A 280 -6.98 -17.37 -11.00
N ASN A 281 -7.02 -18.56 -10.39
CA ASN A 281 -5.80 -19.23 -9.94
C ASN A 281 -4.90 -19.63 -11.11
N THR A 282 -5.46 -20.13 -12.21
CA THR A 282 -4.69 -20.47 -13.42
C THR A 282 -4.00 -19.25 -14.02
N PHE A 283 -4.70 -18.11 -14.08
CA PHE A 283 -4.14 -16.86 -14.55
C PHE A 283 -3.05 -16.33 -13.62
N LEU A 284 -3.33 -16.20 -12.32
CA LEU A 284 -2.38 -15.61 -11.34
C LEU A 284 -1.14 -16.48 -11.10
N SER A 285 -1.24 -17.80 -11.29
CA SER A 285 -0.10 -18.72 -11.18
C SER A 285 0.73 -18.85 -12.47
N HIS A 286 0.39 -18.07 -13.52
CA HIS A 286 1.06 -18.16 -14.80
C HIS A 286 2.54 -17.75 -14.71
N ARG A 287 3.43 -18.55 -15.33
CA ARG A 287 4.90 -18.38 -15.24
C ARG A 287 5.40 -17.05 -15.82
N ALA A 288 4.65 -16.41 -16.72
CA ALA A 288 4.98 -15.09 -17.25
C ALA A 288 5.10 -14.01 -16.17
N PHE A 289 4.42 -14.18 -15.03
CA PHE A 289 4.49 -13.23 -13.92
C PHE A 289 5.74 -13.41 -13.04
N VAL A 290 6.48 -14.51 -13.16
CA VAL A 290 7.71 -14.76 -12.36
C VAL A 290 8.79 -13.69 -12.56
N PRO A 291 9.20 -13.32 -13.79
CA PRO A 291 10.18 -12.25 -13.99
C PRO A 291 9.66 -10.90 -13.47
N MET A 292 8.38 -10.59 -13.72
CA MET A 292 7.78 -9.34 -13.26
C MET A 292 7.77 -9.26 -11.73
N ALA A 293 7.41 -10.34 -11.04
CA ALA A 293 7.40 -10.42 -9.58
C ALA A 293 8.79 -10.23 -8.95
N ARG A 294 9.86 -10.65 -9.65
CA ARG A 294 11.25 -10.44 -9.20
C ARG A 294 11.70 -8.99 -9.35
N LEU A 295 11.19 -8.29 -10.36
CA LEU A 295 11.53 -6.89 -10.65
C LEU A 295 10.66 -5.89 -9.90
N THR A 296 9.50 -6.31 -9.37
CA THR A 296 8.50 -5.41 -8.76
C THR A 296 9.12 -4.47 -7.72
N TYR A 297 10.01 -4.95 -6.86
CA TYR A 297 10.62 -4.11 -5.83
C TYR A 297 11.54 -3.02 -6.41
N SER A 298 12.40 -3.37 -7.36
CA SER A 298 13.28 -2.40 -8.02
C SER A 298 12.48 -1.37 -8.82
N VAL A 299 11.44 -1.80 -9.55
CA VAL A 299 10.53 -0.90 -10.28
C VAL A 299 9.80 0.02 -9.31
N TYR A 300 9.31 -0.51 -8.19
CA TYR A 300 8.64 0.27 -7.15
C TYR A 300 9.56 1.31 -6.51
N LEU A 301 10.87 1.05 -6.37
CA LEU A 301 11.79 2.08 -5.90
C LEU A 301 12.00 3.16 -6.97
N CYS A 302 12.32 2.76 -8.19
CA CYS A 302 12.79 3.67 -9.24
C CYS A 302 11.68 4.47 -9.93
N HIS A 303 10.40 4.07 -9.84
CA HIS A 303 9.31 4.77 -10.54
C HIS A 303 9.20 6.24 -10.13
N ALA A 304 9.53 6.58 -8.88
CA ALA A 304 9.49 7.95 -8.39
C ALA A 304 10.49 8.85 -9.12
N TRP A 305 11.66 8.33 -9.51
CA TRP A 305 12.61 9.10 -10.31
C TRP A 305 12.05 9.49 -11.67
N LEU A 306 11.34 8.57 -12.34
CA LEU A 306 10.69 8.88 -13.60
C LEU A 306 9.64 9.97 -13.42
N ILE A 307 8.81 9.86 -12.37
CA ILE A 307 7.79 10.87 -12.06
C ILE A 307 8.46 12.22 -11.80
N TRP A 308 9.45 12.29 -10.93
CA TRP A 308 10.16 13.54 -10.61
C TRP A 308 10.85 14.13 -11.83
N TYR A 309 11.49 13.30 -12.66
CA TYR A 309 12.13 13.73 -13.90
C TYR A 309 11.10 14.36 -14.84
N PHE A 310 10.01 13.66 -15.15
CA PHE A 310 8.97 14.17 -16.04
C PHE A 310 8.27 15.42 -15.49
N MET A 311 8.04 15.49 -14.18
CA MET A 311 7.41 16.66 -13.55
C MET A 311 8.36 17.85 -13.51
N GLY A 312 9.63 17.64 -13.17
CA GLY A 312 10.65 18.68 -13.10
C GLY A 312 11.06 19.24 -14.47
N SER A 313 11.10 18.39 -15.51
CA SER A 313 11.48 18.78 -16.88
C SER A 313 10.33 19.42 -17.67
N ARG A 314 9.10 19.39 -17.14
CA ARG A 314 7.92 19.95 -17.82
C ARG A 314 8.01 21.46 -17.90
N ARG A 315 7.65 21.99 -19.08
CA ARG A 315 7.61 23.43 -19.37
C ARG A 315 6.20 23.96 -19.62
N HIS A 316 5.21 23.07 -19.72
CA HIS A 316 3.80 23.42 -19.87
C HIS A 316 3.10 23.44 -18.52
N VAL A 317 2.26 24.44 -18.29
CA VAL A 317 1.45 24.56 -17.08
C VAL A 317 0.45 23.40 -17.01
N MET A 318 0.29 22.83 -15.81
CA MET A 318 -0.80 21.91 -15.50
C MET A 318 -1.73 22.58 -14.51
N ASP A 319 -3.00 22.73 -14.89
CA ASP A 319 -4.04 23.10 -13.95
C ASP A 319 -4.84 21.84 -13.59
N THR A 320 -4.84 21.50 -12.31
CA THR A 320 -5.60 20.40 -11.73
C THR A 320 -6.71 20.90 -10.82
N HIS A 321 -6.84 22.21 -10.63
CA HIS A 321 -7.88 22.78 -9.77
C HIS A 321 -9.25 22.72 -10.46
N MET A 322 -10.26 22.28 -9.69
CA MET A 322 -11.66 22.24 -10.13
C MET A 322 -12.48 23.42 -9.60
N TYR A 323 -11.90 24.23 -8.72
CA TYR A 323 -12.52 25.43 -8.16
C TYR A 323 -11.97 26.65 -8.90
N ASN A 324 -12.88 27.44 -9.48
CA ASN A 324 -12.57 28.75 -10.05
C ASN A 324 -12.19 29.75 -8.97
#